data_AF-A0A0N4W842-F1
#
_entry.id   AF-A0A0N4W842-F1
#
_cell.length_a   1.000
_cell.length_b   1.000
_cell.length_c   1.000
_cell.angle_alpha   90.00
_cell.angle_beta   90.00
_cell.angle_gamma   90.00
#
_symmetry.space_group_name_H-M   'P 1'
#
loop_
_entity.id
_entity.type
_entity.pdbx_description
1 polymer ?
#
loop_
_entity_poly.entity_id
_entity_poly.type
_entity_poly.pdbx_seq_one_letter_code
_entity_poly.pdbx_strand_id
1 'polypeptide(L)'
;MDTGQGSPSDAPLDDTGRDDAGQTALPLSRIKTIIGTVPDGLQLSPEALFCVAKGAELFMEHLVKNVAKQYGEHIDYDEVAEYVLENDELEYLHDFFPRRQTYEAALRQLKAREEE
;
A
#
# COMPACT_ATOMS: atom_id res chain seq x y z
N MET A 1 5.86 -8.19 53.04
CA MET A 1 7.05 -9.03 52.77
C MET A 1 6.51 -10.24 52.05
N ASP A 2 6.74 -10.55 50.78
CA ASP A 2 7.74 -10.15 49.76
C ASP A 2 7.26 -10.89 48.47
N THR A 3 6.67 -10.20 47.50
CA THR A 3 7.16 -9.95 46.11
C THR A 3 7.88 -11.10 45.37
N GLY A 4 7.46 -11.34 44.10
CA GLY A 4 8.19 -12.10 43.07
C GLY A 4 7.33 -13.19 42.41
N GLN A 5 6.51 -12.92 41.38
CA GLN A 5 6.86 -12.85 39.95
C GLN A 5 7.86 -13.91 39.46
N GLY A 6 7.42 -14.69 38.47
CA GLY A 6 8.25 -15.62 37.72
C GLY A 6 7.49 -16.18 36.52
N SER A 7 7.22 -15.33 35.53
CA SER A 7 6.86 -15.77 34.18
C SER A 7 8.11 -16.36 33.51
N PRO A 8 8.07 -17.55 32.89
CA PRO A 8 9.05 -17.90 31.88
C PRO A 8 8.56 -17.32 30.54
N SER A 9 9.10 -16.14 30.23
CA SER A 9 9.34 -15.68 28.85
C SER A 9 10.30 -16.66 28.17
N ASP A 10 10.26 -16.63 26.83
CA ASP A 10 11.13 -17.32 25.88
C ASP A 10 10.64 -18.70 25.41
N ALA A 11 9.51 -18.68 24.71
CA ALA A 11 9.45 -19.49 23.49
C ALA A 11 10.31 -18.80 22.43
N PRO A 12 11.27 -19.48 21.80
CA PRO A 12 11.94 -18.92 20.63
C PRO A 12 10.87 -18.71 19.56
N LEU A 13 10.72 -17.48 19.09
CA LEU A 13 10.05 -17.23 17.83
C LEU A 13 10.89 -17.97 16.78
N ASP A 14 10.34 -19.08 16.31
CA ASP A 14 10.86 -19.86 15.20
C ASP A 14 10.90 -18.96 13.97
N ASP A 15 12.00 -18.21 13.82
CA ASP A 15 12.46 -17.60 12.57
C ASP A 15 12.88 -18.75 11.64
N THR A 16 11.90 -19.57 11.26
CA THR A 16 11.99 -20.30 10.01
C THR A 16 11.95 -19.22 8.95
N GLY A 17 13.13 -18.75 8.57
CA GLY A 17 13.35 -18.13 7.27
C GLY A 17 12.77 -19.07 6.23
N ARG A 18 11.49 -18.90 5.92
CA ARG A 18 10.88 -19.55 4.80
C ARG A 18 11.62 -18.99 3.61
N ASP A 19 12.22 -19.88 2.85
CA ASP A 19 12.72 -19.58 1.52
C ASP A 19 11.51 -19.18 0.64
N ASP A 20 10.98 -17.97 0.84
CA ASP A 20 9.88 -17.36 0.09
C ASP A 20 10.33 -16.94 -1.32
N ALA A 21 11.56 -17.33 -1.70
CA ALA A 21 12.23 -17.03 -2.97
C ALA A 21 11.50 -17.53 -4.23
N GLY A 22 10.38 -18.24 -4.08
CA GLY A 22 9.51 -18.67 -5.18
C GLY A 22 8.02 -18.38 -4.96
N GLN A 23 7.65 -17.61 -3.93
CA GLN A 23 6.25 -17.38 -3.58
C GLN A 23 5.90 -15.89 -3.61
N THR A 24 4.66 -15.58 -3.97
CA THR A 24 4.07 -14.23 -3.90
C THR A 24 3.05 -14.20 -2.78
N ALA A 25 3.06 -13.13 -1.98
CA ALA A 25 1.99 -12.86 -1.01
C ALA A 25 0.68 -12.50 -1.72
N LEU A 26 0.76 -11.82 -2.87
CA LEU A 26 -0.38 -11.49 -3.70
C LEU A 26 -0.79 -12.69 -4.59
N PRO A 27 -2.08 -13.08 -4.65
CA PRO A 27 -2.52 -14.18 -5.51
C PRO A 27 -2.35 -13.84 -7.00
N LEU A 28 -1.54 -14.63 -7.72
CA LEU A 28 -1.27 -14.41 -9.15
C LEU A 28 -2.54 -14.37 -10.01
N SER A 29 -3.58 -15.12 -9.65
CA SER A 29 -4.88 -15.09 -10.33
C SER A 29 -5.54 -13.71 -10.27
N ARG A 30 -5.47 -13.03 -9.11
CA ARG A 30 -5.99 -11.67 -8.92
C ARG A 30 -5.19 -10.67 -9.73
N ILE A 31 -3.87 -10.76 -9.69
CA ILE A 31 -2.97 -9.90 -10.47
C ILE A 31 -3.28 -10.03 -11.97
N LYS A 32 -3.44 -11.26 -12.47
CA LYS A 32 -3.79 -11.51 -13.87
C LYS A 32 -5.12 -10.87 -14.25
N THR A 33 -6.14 -10.98 -13.39
CA THR A 33 -7.45 -10.33 -13.62
C THR A 33 -7.33 -8.81 -13.67
N ILE A 34 -6.58 -8.19 -12.76
CA ILE A 34 -6.38 -6.73 -12.72
C ILE A 34 -5.66 -6.26 -13.99
N ILE A 35 -4.58 -6.93 -14.39
CA ILE A 35 -3.85 -6.57 -15.63
C ILE A 35 -4.76 -6.70 -16.85
N GLY A 36 -5.63 -7.71 -16.85
CA GLY A 36 -6.61 -7.93 -17.92
C GLY A 36 -7.71 -6.87 -18.02
N THR A 37 -7.87 -5.97 -17.04
CA THR A 37 -8.82 -4.84 -17.18
C THR A 37 -8.29 -3.72 -18.05
N VAL A 38 -6.99 -3.73 -18.36
CA VAL A 38 -6.36 -2.73 -19.23
C VAL A 38 -6.67 -3.06 -20.69
N PRO A 39 -7.37 -2.17 -21.43
CA PRO A 39 -7.65 -2.39 -22.85
C PRO A 39 -6.36 -2.47 -23.65
N ASP A 40 -6.31 -3.37 -24.64
CA ASP A 40 -5.13 -3.66 -25.46
C ASP A 40 -3.89 -4.11 -24.67
N GLY A 41 -4.10 -4.65 -23.46
CA GLY A 41 -3.04 -5.15 -22.59
C GLY A 41 -2.19 -6.26 -23.23
N LEU A 42 -0.88 -6.21 -22.95
CA LEU A 42 0.08 -7.23 -23.40
C LEU A 42 -0.22 -8.59 -22.73
N GLN A 43 -0.14 -9.68 -23.50
CA GLN A 43 -0.16 -11.03 -22.93
C GLN A 43 1.14 -11.28 -22.15
N LEU A 44 1.03 -11.46 -20.84
CA LEU A 44 2.18 -11.72 -19.96
C LEU A 44 2.50 -13.22 -19.88
N SER A 45 3.79 -13.54 -19.87
CA SER A 45 4.25 -14.89 -19.50
C SER A 45 4.03 -15.14 -18.00
N PRO A 46 4.04 -16.41 -17.55
CA PRO A 46 3.95 -16.74 -16.13
C PRO A 46 5.04 -16.07 -15.28
N GLU A 47 6.27 -15.98 -15.80
CA GLU A 47 7.42 -15.36 -15.12
C GLU A 47 7.23 -13.85 -15.02
N ALA A 48 6.74 -13.20 -16.09
CA ALA A 48 6.42 -11.78 -16.07
C ALA A 48 5.32 -11.46 -15.05
N LEU A 49 4.29 -12.31 -14.97
CA LEU A 49 3.22 -12.17 -13.99
C LEU A 49 3.75 -12.29 -12.54
N PHE A 50 4.67 -13.22 -12.29
CA PHE A 50 5.35 -13.36 -11.00
C PHE A 50 6.17 -12.10 -10.65
N CYS A 51 6.96 -11.59 -11.60
CA CYS A 51 7.74 -10.37 -11.41
C CYS A 51 6.86 -9.15 -11.10
N VAL A 52 5.73 -8.99 -11.79
CA VAL A 52 4.77 -7.91 -11.51
C VAL A 52 4.19 -8.05 -10.10
N ALA A 53 3.81 -9.26 -9.70
CA ALA A 53 3.31 -9.51 -8.35
C ALA A 53 4.35 -9.16 -7.27
N LYS A 54 5.60 -9.61 -7.43
CA LYS A 54 6.71 -9.23 -6.54
C LYS A 54 6.98 -7.72 -6.56
N GLY A 55 6.94 -7.09 -7.73
CA GLY A 55 7.10 -5.66 -7.88
C GLY A 55 6.04 -4.88 -7.10
N ALA A 56 4.78 -5.30 -7.18
CA ALA A 56 3.68 -4.69 -6.43
C ALA A 56 3.85 -4.84 -4.91
N GLU A 57 4.31 -6.00 -4.44
CA GLU A 57 4.62 -6.23 -3.02
C GLU A 57 5.71 -5.26 -2.52
N LEU A 58 6.84 -5.21 -3.22
CA LEU A 58 7.96 -4.32 -2.89
C LEU A 58 7.57 -2.84 -3.00
N PHE A 59 6.72 -2.50 -3.98
CA PHE A 59 6.20 -1.15 -4.14
C PHE A 59 5.37 -0.73 -2.92
N MET A 60 4.42 -1.55 -2.46
CA MET A 60 3.62 -1.24 -1.27
C MET A 60 4.49 -1.09 -0.02
N GLU A 61 5.45 -1.99 0.17
CA GLU A 61 6.40 -1.90 1.29
C GLU A 61 7.22 -0.60 1.23
N HIS A 62 7.73 -0.25 0.06
CA HIS A 62 8.49 0.97 -0.16
C HIS A 62 7.64 2.22 0.10
N LEU A 63 6.42 2.28 -0.44
CA LEU A 63 5.49 3.38 -0.24
C LEU A 63 5.22 3.59 1.25
N VAL A 64 4.75 2.54 1.95
CA VAL A 64 4.41 2.61 3.38
C VAL A 64 5.63 3.03 4.21
N LYS A 65 6.81 2.49 3.94
CA LYS A 65 8.04 2.87 4.65
C LYS A 65 8.40 4.34 4.46
N ASN A 66 8.22 4.91 3.27
CA ASN A 66 8.55 6.32 3.06
C ASN A 66 7.49 7.26 3.65
N VAL A 67 6.20 6.90 3.58
CA VAL A 67 5.15 7.63 4.30
C VAL A 67 5.47 7.64 5.80
N ALA A 68 5.81 6.49 6.38
CA ALA A 68 6.15 6.40 7.79
C ALA A 68 7.42 7.18 8.19
N LYS A 69 8.42 7.27 7.29
CA LYS A 69 9.59 8.12 7.51
C LYS A 69 9.24 9.61 7.58
N GLN A 70 8.25 10.05 6.83
CA GLN A 70 7.86 11.46 6.76
C GLN A 70 6.85 11.84 7.85
N TYR A 71 5.86 10.98 8.11
CA TYR A 71 4.71 11.27 8.97
C TYR A 71 4.74 10.57 10.34
N GLY A 72 5.66 9.62 10.55
CA GLY A 72 5.80 8.83 11.79
C GLY A 72 5.33 7.38 11.64
N GLU A 73 5.53 6.55 12.67
CA GLU A 73 5.25 5.10 12.59
C GLU A 73 3.75 4.75 12.53
N HIS A 74 2.89 5.64 13.02
CA HIS A 74 1.44 5.47 12.98
C HIS A 74 0.88 6.32 11.83
N ILE A 75 0.68 5.67 10.69
CA ILE A 75 0.12 6.31 9.49
C ILE A 75 -1.31 5.84 9.25
N ASP A 76 -2.16 6.75 8.84
CA ASP A 76 -3.51 6.48 8.34
C ASP A 76 -3.60 6.88 6.86
N TYR A 77 -4.82 6.86 6.32
CA TYR A 77 -5.07 7.21 4.92
C TYR A 77 -4.62 8.65 4.59
N ASP A 78 -4.81 9.59 5.51
CA ASP A 78 -4.58 11.00 5.23
C ASP A 78 -3.09 11.28 4.99
N GLU A 79 -2.18 10.63 5.74
CA GLU A 79 -0.73 10.71 5.52
C GLU A 79 -0.31 10.06 4.20
N VAL A 80 -0.91 8.92 3.83
CA VAL A 80 -0.61 8.26 2.55
C VAL A 80 -1.08 9.12 1.38
N ALA A 81 -2.29 9.68 1.45
CA ALA A 81 -2.83 10.56 0.41
C ALA A 81 -1.98 11.83 0.27
N GLU A 82 -1.58 12.44 1.39
CA GLU A 82 -0.72 13.61 1.37
C GLU A 82 0.65 13.30 0.77
N TYR A 83 1.31 12.22 1.21
CA TYR A 83 2.59 11.79 0.66
C TYR A 83 2.51 11.56 -0.85
N VAL A 84 1.47 10.86 -1.33
CA VAL A 84 1.29 10.60 -2.76
C VAL A 84 1.19 11.91 -3.54
N LEU A 85 0.36 12.86 -3.08
CA LEU A 85 0.11 14.13 -3.77
C LEU A 85 1.30 15.11 -3.75
N GLU A 86 2.20 14.98 -2.78
CA GLU A 86 3.41 15.80 -2.67
C GLU A 86 4.57 15.29 -3.56
N ASN A 87 4.51 14.04 -4.03
CA ASN A 87 5.62 13.39 -4.75
C ASN A 87 5.30 13.21 -6.23
N ASP A 88 5.94 14.00 -7.10
CA ASP A 88 5.76 13.95 -8.56
C ASP A 88 6.04 12.55 -9.16
N GLU A 89 6.94 11.77 -8.56
CA GLU A 89 7.20 10.38 -8.99
C GLU A 89 5.99 9.45 -8.82
N LEU A 90 5.00 9.85 -8.02
CA LEU A 90 3.75 9.16 -7.75
C LEU A 90 2.55 9.82 -8.44
N GLU A 91 2.76 10.70 -9.43
CA GLU A 91 1.70 11.39 -10.18
C GLU A 91 0.64 10.42 -10.72
N TYR A 92 1.05 9.25 -11.17
CA TYR A 92 0.16 8.19 -11.67
C TYR A 92 -0.84 7.66 -10.63
N LEU A 93 -0.65 7.98 -9.35
CA LEU A 93 -1.53 7.63 -8.24
C LEU A 93 -2.43 8.77 -7.76
N HIS A 94 -2.22 10.01 -8.22
CA HIS A 94 -2.95 11.18 -7.72
C HIS A 94 -4.48 11.02 -7.83
N ASP A 95 -4.96 10.45 -8.95
CA ASP A 95 -6.39 10.21 -9.17
C ASP A 95 -6.98 9.10 -8.30
N PHE A 96 -6.13 8.25 -7.70
CA PHE A 96 -6.53 7.11 -6.87
C PHE A 96 -6.43 7.39 -5.37
N PHE A 97 -5.68 8.41 -4.95
CA PHE A 97 -5.47 8.80 -3.56
C PHE A 97 -5.89 10.25 -3.28
N PRO A 98 -7.18 10.62 -3.47
CA PRO A 98 -7.64 11.96 -3.20
C PRO A 98 -7.65 12.27 -1.69
N ARG A 99 -7.36 13.52 -1.31
CA ARG A 99 -7.57 13.97 0.08
C ARG A 99 -9.02 13.74 0.50
N ARG A 100 -9.21 13.14 1.67
CA ARG A 100 -10.53 12.99 2.26
C ARG A 100 -11.14 14.37 2.49
N GLN A 101 -12.38 14.52 2.03
CA GLN A 101 -13.17 15.72 2.25
C GLN A 101 -14.56 15.36 2.73
N THR A 102 -15.16 16.24 3.52
CA THR A 102 -16.56 16.07 3.92
C THR A 102 -17.46 16.31 2.71
N TYR A 103 -18.62 15.66 2.70
CA TYR A 103 -19.63 15.88 1.67
C TYR A 103 -20.00 17.36 1.53
N GLU A 104 -20.10 18.07 2.65
CA GLU A 104 -20.38 19.51 2.66
C GLU A 104 -19.28 20.33 1.97
N ALA A 105 -18.00 20.02 2.23
CA ALA A 105 -16.88 20.68 1.58
C ALA A 105 -16.88 20.43 0.05
N ALA A 106 -17.10 19.18 -0.36
CA ALA A 106 -17.20 18.81 -1.77
C ALA A 106 -18.35 19.56 -2.47
N LEU A 107 -19.52 19.65 -1.84
CA LEU A 107 -20.67 20.36 -2.39
C LEU A 107 -20.42 21.86 -2.55
N ARG A 108 -19.72 22.48 -1.59
CA ARG A 108 -19.31 23.90 -1.69
C ARG A 108 -18.34 24.12 -2.86
N GLN A 109 -17.36 23.24 -3.05
CA GLN A 109 -16.42 23.33 -4.16
C GLN A 109 -17.09 23.17 -5.53
N LEU A 110 -18.06 22.26 -5.65
CA LEU A 110 -18.84 22.09 -6.88
C LEU A 110 -19.63 23.35 -7.23
N LYS A 111 -20.34 23.94 -6.26
CA LYS A 111 -21.10 25.19 -6.47
C LYS A 111 -20.20 26.36 -6.87
N ALA A 112 -19.04 26.50 -6.21
CA ALA A 112 -18.09 27.56 -6.55
C ALA A 112 -17.54 27.43 -7.98
N ARG A 113 -17.30 26.20 -8.46
CA ARG A 113 -16.89 25.93 -9.84
C ARG A 113 -17.98 26.18 -10.89
N GLU A 114 -19.26 26.13 -10.49
CA GLU A 114 -20.40 26.43 -11.39
C GLU A 114 -20.68 27.93 -11.49
N GLU A 115 -20.23 28.72 -10.52
CA GLU A 115 -20.39 30.19 -10.46
C GLU A 115 -19.24 30.95 -11.17
N GLU A 116 -18.14 30.26 -11.52
CA GLU A 116 -17.04 30.74 -12.39
C GLU A 116 -17.31 30.48 -13.88
#